data_AF-A0A7G2JVY3-F1
#
_entry.id   AF-A0A7G2JVY3-F1
#
_cell.length_a   1.000
_cell.length_b   1.000
_cell.length_c   1.000
_cell.angle_alpha   90.00
_cell.angle_beta   90.00
_cell.angle_gamma   90.00
#
_symmetry.space_group_name_H-M   'P 1'
#
loop_
_entity.id
_entity.type
_entity.pdbx_description
1 polymer ?
#
loop_
_entity_poly.entity_id
_entity_poly.type
_entity_poly.pdbx_seq_one_letter_code
_entity_poly.pdbx_strand_id
1 'polypeptide(L)'
;RREGKTNFVKHHLEQYEDLPIWVCCEVWDFGTMSKLYSGMKEEDKDHIAKIYHLKSGKHLQTHLHAFNIIRNISAHHSRLWNRSIPINATLKGLNDPQWKMLSTKQVFVYFCLMKRMLDIICPNSTWGERFLAVLDE
;
A
#
# COMPACT_ATOMS: atom_id res chain seq x y z
N ARG A 1 -6.61 1.72 24.73
CA ARG A 1 -6.98 1.52 23.30
C ARG A 1 -6.72 0.09 22.78
N ARG A 2 -5.74 -0.68 23.31
CA ARG A 2 -5.55 -2.10 22.94
C ARG A 2 -6.64 -3.03 23.52
N GLU A 3 -7.10 -2.80 24.75
CA GLU A 3 -8.11 -3.63 25.42
C GLU A 3 -9.46 -3.69 24.68
N GLY A 4 -9.91 -2.59 24.07
CA GLY A 4 -11.13 -2.58 23.26
C GLY A 4 -11.03 -3.45 21.99
N LYS A 5 -9.83 -3.53 21.38
CA LYS A 5 -9.59 -4.41 20.22
C LYS A 5 -9.66 -5.88 20.60
N THR A 6 -9.22 -6.22 21.82
CA THR A 6 -9.21 -7.60 22.31
C THR A 6 -10.61 -8.09 22.66
N ASN A 7 -11.46 -7.25 23.26
CA ASN A 7 -12.81 -7.64 23.67
C ASN A 7 -13.76 -7.91 22.49
N PHE A 8 -13.68 -7.11 21.43
CA PHE A 8 -14.48 -7.35 20.21
C PHE A 8 -14.06 -8.62 19.47
N VAL A 9 -12.75 -8.85 19.34
CA VAL A 9 -12.21 -10.08 18.74
C VAL A 9 -12.60 -11.30 19.57
N LYS A 10 -12.53 -11.21 20.90
CA LYS A 10 -12.94 -12.29 21.80
C LYS A 10 -14.43 -12.60 21.66
N HIS A 11 -15.28 -11.58 21.65
CA HIS A 11 -16.71 -11.73 21.42
C HIS A 11 -17.02 -12.41 20.08
N HIS A 12 -16.29 -12.10 19.01
CA HIS A 12 -16.50 -12.76 17.72
C HIS A 12 -15.98 -14.19 17.67
N LEU A 13 -14.83 -14.50 18.27
CA LEU A 13 -14.33 -15.87 18.38
C LEU A 13 -15.23 -16.75 19.28
N GLU A 14 -15.94 -16.15 20.23
CA GLU A 14 -16.90 -16.85 21.10
C GLU A 14 -18.27 -17.07 20.44
N GLN A 15 -18.63 -16.29 19.41
CA GLN A 15 -19.95 -16.34 18.75
C GLN A 15 -19.92 -16.87 17.31
N TYR A 16 -18.75 -16.87 16.66
CA TYR A 16 -18.54 -17.30 15.28
C TYR A 16 -17.29 -18.19 15.18
N GLU A 17 -17.32 -19.21 14.32
CA GLU A 17 -16.19 -20.13 14.14
C GLU A 17 -14.94 -19.45 13.56
N ASP A 18 -15.14 -18.44 12.69
CA ASP A 18 -14.08 -17.72 11.99
C ASP A 18 -14.19 -16.21 12.21
N LEU A 19 -13.04 -15.51 12.18
CA LEU A 19 -12.99 -14.05 12.24
C LEU A 19 -13.20 -13.48 10.81
N PRO A 20 -14.29 -12.72 10.55
CA PRO A 20 -14.49 -12.11 9.24
C PRO A 20 -13.35 -11.15 8.88
N ILE A 21 -13.02 -11.06 7.59
CA ILE A 21 -11.92 -10.21 7.11
C ILE A 21 -12.07 -8.73 7.50
N TRP A 22 -13.31 -8.21 7.53
CA TRP A 22 -13.58 -6.82 7.93
C TRP A 22 -13.29 -6.58 9.42
N VAL A 23 -13.34 -7.62 10.26
CA VAL A 23 -12.97 -7.57 11.68
C VAL A 23 -11.45 -7.61 11.82
N CYS A 24 -10.79 -8.50 11.06
CA CYS A 24 -9.33 -8.50 10.97
C CYS A 24 -8.80 -7.11 10.58
N CYS A 25 -9.52 -6.40 9.70
CA CYS A 25 -9.20 -5.04 9.29
C CYS A 25 -9.10 -4.00 10.39
N GLU A 26 -9.88 -4.16 11.47
CA GLU A 26 -9.85 -3.25 12.62
C GLU A 26 -8.63 -3.47 13.52
N VAL A 27 -8.03 -4.66 13.45
CA VAL A 27 -6.95 -5.08 14.35
C VAL A 27 -5.59 -4.92 13.69
N TRP A 28 -5.49 -5.30 12.43
CA TRP A 28 -4.23 -5.33 11.71
C TRP A 28 -3.81 -3.95 11.19
N ASP A 29 -2.53 -3.80 10.88
CA ASP A 29 -2.01 -2.57 10.30
C ASP A 29 -1.61 -2.79 8.83
N PHE A 30 -1.15 -1.72 8.16
CA PHE A 30 -0.77 -1.82 6.75
C PHE A 30 0.35 -2.84 6.51
N GLY A 31 1.30 -2.98 7.45
CA GLY A 31 2.39 -3.95 7.35
C GLY A 31 1.87 -5.40 7.39
N THR A 32 0.91 -5.66 8.28
CA THR A 32 0.25 -6.96 8.39
C THR A 32 -0.56 -7.28 7.13
N MET A 33 -1.29 -6.32 6.58
CA MET A 33 -2.01 -6.48 5.31
C MET A 33 -1.05 -6.77 4.15
N SER A 34 0.08 -6.06 4.06
CA SER A 34 1.13 -6.32 3.06
C SER A 34 1.71 -7.74 3.20
N LYS A 35 1.85 -8.22 4.45
CA LYS A 35 2.33 -9.58 4.73
C LYS A 35 1.29 -10.64 4.36
N LEU A 36 0.01 -10.44 4.69
CA LEU A 36 -1.07 -11.33 4.26
C LEU A 36 -1.05 -11.45 2.73
N TYR A 37 -1.05 -10.31 2.03
CA TYR A 37 -1.04 -10.29 0.57
C TYR A 37 0.14 -11.10 0.01
N SER A 38 1.33 -11.00 0.61
CA SER A 38 2.51 -11.77 0.18
C SER A 38 2.33 -13.29 0.26
N GLY A 39 1.49 -13.76 1.20
CA GLY A 39 1.19 -15.18 1.41
C GLY A 39 -0.01 -15.72 0.63
N MET A 40 -0.73 -14.87 -0.12
CA MET A 40 -1.86 -15.30 -0.96
C MET A 40 -1.41 -16.19 -2.13
N LYS A 41 -2.35 -16.95 -2.70
CA LYS A 41 -2.10 -17.68 -3.95
C LYS A 41 -1.84 -16.70 -5.08
N GLU A 42 -1.01 -17.09 -6.05
CA GLU A 42 -0.65 -16.22 -7.18
C GLU A 42 -1.89 -15.82 -8.00
N GLU A 43 -2.86 -16.72 -8.18
CA GLU A 43 -4.12 -16.44 -8.86
C GLU A 43 -4.92 -15.33 -8.20
N ASP A 44 -5.03 -15.37 -6.86
CA ASP A 44 -5.74 -14.34 -6.09
C ASP A 44 -5.01 -13.00 -6.15
N LYS A 45 -3.66 -13.02 -6.05
CA LYS A 45 -2.84 -11.81 -6.21
C LYS A 45 -3.03 -11.20 -7.61
N ASP A 46 -3.01 -12.01 -8.66
CA ASP A 46 -3.22 -11.56 -10.03
C ASP A 46 -4.62 -10.98 -10.22
N HIS A 47 -5.65 -11.57 -9.59
CA HIS A 47 -7.00 -11.03 -9.60
C HIS A 47 -7.07 -9.64 -8.99
N ILE A 48 -6.46 -9.44 -7.81
CA ILE A 48 -6.42 -8.13 -7.14
C ILE A 48 -5.58 -7.14 -7.94
N ALA A 49 -4.43 -7.54 -8.49
CA ALA A 49 -3.57 -6.66 -9.29
C ALA A 49 -4.26 -6.10 -10.52
N LYS A 50 -5.18 -6.85 -11.14
CA LYS A 50 -5.98 -6.36 -12.28
C LYS A 50 -6.86 -5.17 -11.93
N ILE A 51 -7.38 -5.11 -10.70
CA ILE A 51 -8.16 -3.95 -10.19
C ILE A 51 -7.32 -2.68 -10.28
N TYR A 52 -6.01 -2.79 -9.97
CA TYR A 52 -5.05 -1.68 -10.03
C TYR A 52 -4.40 -1.49 -11.41
N HIS A 53 -4.93 -2.16 -12.44
CA HIS A 53 -4.38 -2.19 -13.80
C HIS A 53 -2.90 -2.60 -13.85
N LEU A 54 -2.51 -3.56 -13.00
CA LEU A 54 -1.18 -4.16 -12.98
C LEU A 54 -1.21 -5.53 -13.65
N LYS A 55 -0.10 -5.88 -14.32
CA LYS A 55 0.02 -7.13 -15.09
C LYS A 55 0.14 -8.39 -14.22
N SER A 56 0.58 -8.26 -12.97
CA SER A 56 0.78 -9.39 -12.07
C SER A 56 0.64 -8.97 -10.61
N GLY A 57 0.14 -9.90 -9.81
CA GLY A 57 0.11 -9.92 -8.36
C GLY A 57 1.45 -9.63 -7.72
N LYS A 58 2.55 -10.12 -8.31
CA LYS A 58 3.92 -9.83 -7.87
C LYS A 58 4.25 -8.35 -8.00
N HIS A 59 3.71 -7.66 -9.01
CA HIS A 59 3.95 -6.23 -9.18
C HIS A 59 3.31 -5.44 -8.03
N LEU A 60 2.04 -5.72 -7.76
CA LEU A 60 1.34 -5.11 -6.63
C LEU A 60 2.02 -5.45 -5.30
N GLN A 61 2.52 -6.66 -5.12
CA GLN A 61 3.27 -7.04 -3.92
C GLN A 61 4.47 -6.12 -3.68
N THR A 62 5.24 -5.81 -4.73
CA THR A 62 6.38 -4.88 -4.61
C THR A 62 5.95 -3.46 -4.25
N HIS A 63 4.79 -3.01 -4.75
CA HIS A 63 4.25 -1.68 -4.45
C HIS A 63 3.80 -1.60 -2.99
N LEU A 64 3.03 -2.58 -2.52
CA LEU A 64 2.56 -2.65 -1.13
C LEU A 64 3.74 -2.70 -0.15
N HIS A 65 4.78 -3.49 -0.47
CA HIS A 65 5.97 -3.54 0.37
C HIS A 65 6.68 -2.19 0.45
N ALA A 66 6.81 -1.50 -0.69
CA ALA A 66 7.41 -0.17 -0.73
C ALA A 66 6.60 0.88 0.06
N PHE A 67 5.28 0.86 -0.05
CA PHE A 67 4.42 1.77 0.72
C PHE A 67 4.51 1.52 2.22
N ASN A 68 4.61 0.27 2.64
CA ASN A 68 4.80 -0.05 4.06
C ASN A 68 6.10 0.57 4.60
N ILE A 69 7.18 0.51 3.82
CA ILE A 69 8.46 1.11 4.24
C ILE A 69 8.37 2.65 4.27
N ILE A 70 7.76 3.27 3.26
CA ILE A 70 7.57 4.72 3.26
C ILE A 70 6.72 5.18 4.44
N ARG A 71 5.60 4.49 4.72
CA ARG A 71 4.75 4.71 5.89
C ARG A 71 5.56 4.62 7.18
N ASN A 72 6.39 3.58 7.33
CA ASN A 72 7.19 3.39 8.53
C ASN A 72 8.24 4.50 8.71
N ILE A 73 8.92 4.92 7.65
CA ILE A 73 9.85 6.05 7.68
C ILE A 73 9.11 7.32 8.15
N SER A 74 7.94 7.62 7.59
CA SER A 74 7.12 8.76 8.00
C SER A 74 6.68 8.67 9.48
N ALA A 75 6.24 7.50 9.93
CA ALA A 75 5.81 7.28 11.30
C ALA A 75 6.95 7.40 12.33
N HIS A 76 8.18 7.13 11.91
CA HIS A 76 9.39 7.39 12.70
C HIS A 76 9.92 8.82 12.56
N HIS A 77 9.11 9.75 12.01
CA HIS A 77 9.50 11.14 11.76
C HIS A 77 10.83 11.29 11.02
N SER A 78 11.17 10.29 10.20
CA SER A 78 12.43 10.25 9.47
C SER A 78 12.29 10.94 8.13
N ARG A 79 13.38 11.55 7.65
CA ARG A 79 13.39 12.24 6.36
C ARG A 79 13.20 11.25 5.20
N LEU A 80 12.27 11.59 4.31
CA LEU A 80 12.02 10.88 3.05
C LEU A 80 12.77 11.49 1.87
N TRP A 81 12.92 12.82 1.85
CA TRP A 81 13.61 13.54 0.79
C TRP A 81 15.11 13.21 0.75
N ASN A 82 15.67 13.12 -0.46
CA ASN A 82 17.07 12.75 -0.71
C ASN A 82 17.50 11.39 -0.12
N ARG A 83 16.54 10.51 0.18
CA ARG A 83 16.83 9.16 0.68
C ARG A 83 16.65 8.14 -0.43
N SER A 84 17.65 7.28 -0.59
CA SER A 84 17.52 6.08 -1.41
C SER A 84 16.62 5.07 -0.68
N ILE A 85 15.54 4.65 -1.31
CA ILE A 85 14.68 3.59 -0.77
C ILE A 85 15.33 2.23 -1.12
N PRO A 86 15.64 1.36 -0.15
CA PRO A 86 16.37 0.11 -0.39
C PRO A 86 15.44 -1.00 -0.93
N ILE A 87 14.58 -0.66 -1.89
CA ILE A 87 13.57 -1.53 -2.47
C ILE A 87 13.38 -1.09 -3.91
N ASN A 88 12.94 -2.00 -4.78
CA ASN A 88 12.56 -1.66 -6.14
C ASN A 88 11.13 -2.11 -6.39
N ALA A 89 10.19 -1.16 -6.34
CA ALA A 89 8.87 -1.38 -6.93
C ALA A 89 9.03 -1.64 -8.43
N THR A 90 8.31 -2.62 -8.97
CA THR A 90 8.36 -2.86 -10.41
C THR A 90 7.50 -1.84 -11.14
N LEU A 91 8.07 -1.20 -12.16
CA LEU A 91 7.34 -0.34 -13.10
C LEU A 91 6.90 -1.11 -14.35
N LYS A 92 7.18 -2.41 -14.42
CA LYS A 92 6.84 -3.24 -15.58
C LYS A 92 5.33 -3.27 -15.80
N GLY A 93 4.92 -2.98 -17.04
CA GLY A 93 3.51 -2.93 -17.43
C GLY A 93 2.86 -1.55 -17.28
N LEU A 94 3.55 -0.58 -16.69
CA LEU A 94 3.19 0.83 -16.77
C LEU A 94 3.82 1.41 -18.04
N ASN A 95 3.00 1.57 -19.08
CA ASN A 95 3.50 1.85 -20.43
C ASN A 95 3.68 3.35 -20.72
N ASP A 96 3.13 4.24 -19.88
CA ASP A 96 3.23 5.68 -20.12
C ASP A 96 4.70 6.12 -20.12
N PRO A 97 5.12 7.00 -21.06
CA PRO A 97 6.52 7.41 -21.18
C PRO A 97 7.11 7.97 -19.88
N GLN A 98 6.29 8.63 -19.07
CA GLN A 98 6.65 9.22 -17.78
C GLN A 98 7.30 8.21 -16.84
N TRP A 99 6.83 6.94 -16.81
CA TRP A 99 7.39 5.91 -15.94
C TRP A 99 8.82 5.51 -16.29
N LYS A 100 9.24 5.72 -17.54
CA LYS A 100 10.62 5.44 -17.97
C LYS A 100 11.61 6.50 -17.47
N MET A 101 11.11 7.70 -17.15
CA MET A 101 11.92 8.80 -16.61
C MET A 101 12.11 8.72 -15.10
N LEU A 102 11.27 7.94 -14.41
CA LEU A 102 11.26 7.83 -12.95
C LEU A 102 12.24 6.76 -12.47
N SER A 103 12.93 7.06 -11.35
CA SER A 103 13.86 6.13 -10.72
C SER A 103 13.23 5.48 -9.48
N THR A 104 13.29 4.15 -9.40
CA THR A 104 12.91 3.37 -8.19
C THR A 104 13.80 3.64 -6.98
N LYS A 105 14.93 4.33 -7.16
CA LYS A 105 15.77 4.78 -6.05
C LYS A 105 15.21 6.02 -5.35
N GLN A 106 14.43 6.83 -6.05
CA GLN A 106 13.87 8.08 -5.53
C GLN A 106 12.51 7.84 -4.88
N VAL A 107 12.23 8.51 -3.77
CA VAL A 107 10.91 8.39 -3.10
C VAL A 107 9.75 8.87 -4.00
N PHE A 108 10.03 9.80 -4.92
CA PHE A 108 9.01 10.42 -5.76
C PHE A 108 8.20 9.42 -6.61
N VAL A 109 8.84 8.41 -7.20
CA VAL A 109 8.11 7.41 -8.01
C VAL A 109 7.06 6.66 -7.18
N TYR A 110 7.32 6.47 -5.89
CA TYR A 110 6.38 5.79 -5.00
C TYR A 110 5.18 6.68 -4.67
N PHE A 111 5.33 8.00 -4.62
CA PHE A 111 4.20 8.93 -4.52
C PHE A 111 3.34 8.88 -5.78
N CYS A 112 3.94 8.78 -6.98
CA CYS A 112 3.19 8.55 -8.22
C CYS A 112 2.42 7.22 -8.19
N LEU A 113 3.05 6.15 -7.72
CA LEU A 113 2.39 4.84 -7.57
C LEU A 113 1.24 4.89 -6.55
N MET A 114 1.43 5.58 -5.41
CA MET A 114 0.38 5.79 -4.41
C MET A 114 -0.79 6.58 -4.99
N LYS A 115 -0.54 7.68 -5.70
CA LYS A 115 -1.57 8.47 -6.39
C LYS A 115 -2.37 7.59 -7.34
N ARG A 116 -1.70 6.81 -8.18
CA ARG A 116 -2.35 5.89 -9.12
C ARG A 116 -3.29 4.90 -8.41
N MET A 117 -2.87 4.35 -7.27
CA MET A 117 -3.75 3.46 -6.49
C MET A 117 -4.91 4.21 -5.83
N LEU A 118 -4.67 5.42 -5.34
CA LEU A 118 -5.72 6.27 -4.78
C LEU A 118 -6.76 6.67 -5.81
N ASP A 119 -6.38 6.86 -7.07
CA ASP A 119 -7.32 7.17 -8.17
C ASP A 119 -8.33 6.06 -8.42
N ILE A 120 -8.00 4.83 -8.02
CA ILE A 120 -8.88 3.66 -8.13
C ILE A 120 -9.68 3.47 -6.84
N ILE A 121 -9.03 3.61 -5.69
CA ILE A 121 -9.66 3.39 -4.37
C ILE A 121 -10.61 4.54 -4.00
N CYS A 122 -10.21 5.78 -4.30
CA CYS A 122 -10.90 7.00 -3.93
C CYS A 122 -10.73 8.06 -5.04
N PRO A 123 -11.50 7.95 -6.14
CA PRO A 123 -11.36 8.83 -7.32
C PRO A 123 -11.53 10.32 -7.01
N ASN A 124 -12.28 10.66 -5.97
CA ASN A 124 -12.51 12.04 -5.53
C ASN A 124 -11.45 12.55 -4.54
N SER A 125 -10.33 11.83 -4.38
CA SER A 125 -9.27 12.19 -3.46
C SER A 125 -8.50 13.41 -3.94
N THR A 126 -8.47 14.46 -3.11
CA THR A 126 -7.60 15.65 -3.31
C THR A 126 -6.16 15.41 -2.86
N TRP A 127 -5.76 14.16 -2.58
CA TRP A 127 -4.41 13.84 -2.13
C TRP A 127 -3.33 14.31 -3.10
N GLY A 128 -3.55 14.18 -4.41
CA GLY A 128 -2.59 14.62 -5.42
C GLY A 128 -2.37 16.14 -5.41
N GLU A 129 -3.45 16.91 -5.28
CA GLU A 129 -3.40 18.36 -5.20
C GLU A 129 -2.66 18.81 -3.94
N ARG A 130 -2.98 18.22 -2.78
CA ARG A 130 -2.29 18.51 -1.52
C ARG A 130 -0.81 18.13 -1.58
N PHE A 131 -0.47 17.03 -2.24
CA PHE A 131 0.91 16.61 -2.40
C PHE A 131 1.70 17.61 -3.25
N LEU A 132 1.12 18.08 -4.37
CA LEU A 132 1.75 19.10 -5.21
C LEU A 132 1.92 20.42 -4.48
N ALA A 133 0.91 20.86 -3.73
CA ALA A 133 0.99 22.08 -2.92
C ALA A 133 2.18 22.06 -1.94
N VAL A 134 2.48 20.92 -1.33
CA VAL A 134 3.63 20.76 -0.42
C VAL A 134 4.99 20.75 -1.16
N LEU A 135 5.01 20.43 -2.46
CA LEU A 135 6.24 20.50 -3.26
C LEU A 135 6.56 21.92 -3.73
N ASP A 136 5.55 22.79 -3.79
CA ASP A 136 5.66 24.19 -4.18
C ASP A 136 6.00 25.12 -3.00
N GLU A 137 6.00 24.59 -1.76
CA GLU A 137 6.48 25.24 -0.53
C GLU A 137 8.02 25.17 -0.38
#